data_AF-A0A225X1A9-F1
#
_entry.id   AF-A0A225X1A9-F1
#
_cell.length_a   1.000
_cell.length_b   1.000
_cell.length_c   1.000
_cell.angle_alpha   90.00
_cell.angle_beta   90.00
_cell.angle_gamma   90.00
#
_symmetry.space_group_name_H-M   'P 1'
#
loop_
_entity.id
_entity.type
_entity.pdbx_description
1 polymer ?
#
loop_
_entity_poly.entity_id
_entity_poly.type
_entity_poly.pdbx_seq_one_letter_code
_entity_poly.pdbx_strand_id
1 'polypeptide(L)'
;MERERTLALQALAESTCDNFIVLLKSAKELQFRALYENHVERNSATRIFSVLPSHSARAPLKIENSDSISQFFKYSSAKKQFLPVPTRSFTVKTDACALLDQLVFRGKKHSTSALARLL
;
A
#
# COMPACT_ATOMS: atom_id res chain seq x y z
N MET A 1 0.53 2.50 -19.82
CA MET A 1 1.22 3.36 -18.83
C MET A 1 0.65 4.76 -18.79
N GLU A 2 0.42 5.42 -19.94
CA GLU A 2 -0.09 6.80 -19.94
C GLU A 2 -1.53 6.90 -19.44
N ARG A 3 -2.41 5.98 -19.84
CA ARG A 3 -3.79 5.90 -19.32
C ARG A 3 -3.83 5.74 -17.81
N GLU A 4 -3.06 4.80 -17.27
CA GLU A 4 -2.99 4.54 -15.83
C GLU A 4 -2.44 5.74 -15.07
N ARG A 5 -1.46 6.45 -15.64
CA ARG A 5 -0.93 7.69 -15.08
C ARG A 5 -2.01 8.76 -14.99
N THR A 6 -2.78 8.98 -16.06
CA THR A 6 -3.87 9.96 -16.08
C THR A 6 -4.92 9.65 -15.02
N LEU A 7 -5.32 8.38 -14.89
CA LEU A 7 -6.28 7.96 -13.87
C LEU A 7 -5.75 8.15 -12.45
N ALA A 8 -4.47 7.87 -12.20
CA ALA A 8 -3.85 8.11 -10.91
C ALA A 8 -3.80 9.61 -10.56
N LEU A 9 -3.48 10.46 -11.53
CA LEU A 9 -3.45 11.92 -11.35
C LEU A 9 -4.85 12.49 -11.13
N GLN A 10 -5.85 11.94 -11.81
CA GLN A 10 -7.25 12.31 -11.58
C GLN A 10 -7.69 11.94 -10.15
N ALA A 11 -7.38 10.73 -9.68
CA ALA A 11 -7.68 10.32 -8.31
C ALA A 11 -6.97 11.19 -7.26
N LEU A 12 -5.76 11.69 -7.55
CA LEU A 12 -5.07 12.68 -6.69
C LEU A 12 -5.82 14.01 -6.64
N ALA A 13 -6.27 14.50 -7.80
CA ALA A 13 -6.97 15.78 -7.88
C ALA A 13 -8.36 15.76 -7.23
N GLU A 14 -9.00 14.60 -7.19
CA GLU A 14 -10.31 14.40 -6.53
C GLU A 14 -10.21 14.21 -5.01
N SER A 15 -9.03 13.85 -4.51
CA SER A 15 -8.80 13.66 -3.07
C SER A 15 -8.68 14.99 -2.34
N THR A 16 -9.25 15.07 -1.13
CA THR A 16 -9.08 16.21 -0.22
C THR A 16 -7.91 16.03 0.76
N CYS A 17 -7.12 14.96 0.63
CA CYS A 17 -5.97 14.70 1.50
C CYS A 17 -4.71 15.41 0.98
N ASP A 18 -3.81 15.77 1.91
CA ASP A 18 -2.53 16.40 1.57
C ASP A 18 -1.35 15.40 1.54
N ASN A 19 -1.57 14.18 2.04
CA ASN A 19 -0.52 13.19 2.23
C ASN A 19 -0.89 11.90 1.50
N PHE A 20 0.01 11.48 0.63
CA PHE A 20 -0.16 10.30 -0.20
C PHE A 20 1.08 9.43 -0.16
N ILE A 21 0.86 8.13 -0.31
CA ILE A 21 1.93 7.15 -0.46
C ILE A 21 1.63 6.23 -1.62
N VAL A 22 2.70 5.76 -2.27
CA VAL A 22 2.59 4.71 -3.27
C VAL A 22 2.85 3.35 -2.66
N LEU A 23 2.04 2.36 -3.04
CA LEU A 23 2.31 0.97 -2.74
C LEU A 23 3.20 0.38 -3.83
N LEU A 24 4.32 -0.20 -3.41
CA LEU A 24 5.28 -0.88 -4.26
C LEU A 24 5.08 -2.39 -4.25
N LYS A 25 5.57 -3.07 -5.29
CA LYS A 25 5.47 -4.52 -5.44
C LYS A 25 6.13 -5.27 -4.29
N SER A 26 7.34 -4.89 -3.93
CA SER A 26 8.07 -5.39 -2.76
C SER A 26 9.20 -4.42 -2.39
N ALA A 27 9.90 -4.71 -1.29
CA ALA A 27 11.09 -3.93 -0.93
C ALA A 27 12.27 -4.12 -1.89
N LYS A 28 12.26 -5.19 -2.70
CA LYS A 28 13.28 -5.50 -3.71
C LYS A 28 12.88 -5.02 -5.11
N GLU A 29 11.57 -5.01 -5.39
CA GLU A 29 11.01 -4.62 -6.68
C GLU A 29 10.14 -3.37 -6.50
N LEU A 30 10.74 -2.21 -6.74
CA LEU A 30 10.12 -0.89 -6.54
C LEU A 30 9.16 -0.50 -7.68
N GLN A 31 8.31 -1.43 -8.08
CA GLN A 31 7.29 -1.22 -9.11
C GLN A 31 5.98 -0.73 -8.49
N PHE A 32 5.40 0.31 -9.08
CA PHE A 32 4.12 0.88 -8.65
C PHE A 32 2.98 -0.15 -8.74
N ARG A 33 2.12 -0.19 -7.72
CA ARG A 33 0.89 -1.01 -7.70
C ARG A 33 -0.37 -0.22 -7.43
N ALA A 34 -0.29 0.74 -6.51
CA ALA A 34 -1.43 1.49 -6.05
C ALA A 34 -1.01 2.80 -5.40
N LEU A 35 -1.96 3.70 -5.30
CA LEU A 35 -1.84 4.99 -4.65
C LEU A 35 -2.84 5.04 -3.49
N TYR A 36 -2.37 5.55 -2.36
CA TYR A 36 -3.15 5.66 -1.14
C TYR A 36 -3.11 7.07 -0.58
N GLU A 37 -4.23 7.49 -0.01
CA GLU A 37 -4.27 8.54 1.00
C GLU A 37 -3.66 8.02 2.29
N ASN A 38 -2.80 8.81 2.91
CA ASN A 38 -2.05 8.45 4.11
C ASN A 38 -2.60 9.20 5.34
N HIS A 39 -3.37 8.50 6.17
CA HIS A 39 -3.98 9.06 7.37
C HIS A 39 -3.11 8.74 8.59
N VAL A 40 -2.09 9.56 8.81
CA VAL A 40 -1.07 9.39 9.87
C VAL A 40 -1.70 9.32 11.26
N GLU A 41 -2.68 10.17 11.55
CA GLU A 41 -3.39 10.20 12.85
C GLU A 41 -4.11 8.88 13.17
N ARG A 42 -4.56 8.18 12.13
CA ARG A 42 -5.25 6.89 12.24
C ARG A 42 -4.32 5.70 12.02
N ASN A 43 -3.02 5.96 11.81
CA ASN A 43 -2.01 4.99 11.39
C ASN A 43 -2.52 4.05 10.27
N SER A 44 -3.21 4.61 9.27
CA SER A 44 -3.86 3.83 8.21
C SER A 44 -3.74 4.51 6.86
N ALA A 45 -3.96 3.73 5.79
CA ALA A 45 -3.94 4.25 4.43
C ALA A 45 -5.14 3.72 3.62
N THR A 46 -5.76 4.59 2.83
CA THR A 46 -6.94 4.26 2.00
C THR A 46 -6.59 4.34 0.53
N ARG A 47 -6.86 3.27 -0.22
CA ARG A 47 -6.50 3.17 -1.65
C ARG A 47 -7.43 4.04 -2.48
N ILE A 48 -6.86 4.95 -3.26
CA ILE A 48 -7.59 5.80 -4.20
C ILE A 48 -7.39 5.36 -5.66
N PHE A 49 -6.30 4.65 -5.96
CA PHE A 49 -6.06 4.11 -7.30
C PHE A 49 -5.22 2.82 -7.25
N SER A 50 -5.41 1.93 -8.23
CA SER A 50 -4.54 0.76 -8.42
C SER A 50 -4.52 0.29 -9.86
N VAL A 51 -3.39 -0.26 -10.29
CA VAL A 51 -3.25 -1.02 -11.55
C VAL A 51 -3.67 -2.49 -11.39
N LEU A 52 -4.03 -2.92 -10.18
CA LEU A 52 -4.54 -4.24 -9.87
C LEU A 52 -6.07 -4.20 -9.69
N PRO A 53 -6.77 -5.33 -9.87
CA PRO A 53 -8.20 -5.41 -9.60
C PRO A 53 -8.56 -4.95 -8.19
N SER A 54 -9.74 -4.35 -8.04
CA SER A 54 -10.24 -3.77 -6.79
C SER A 54 -10.18 -4.74 -5.59
N HIS A 55 -10.39 -6.03 -5.82
CA HIS A 55 -10.39 -7.09 -4.81
C HIS A 55 -9.01 -7.74 -4.57
N SER A 56 -7.92 -7.21 -5.14
CA SER A 56 -6.60 -7.80 -5.00
C SER A 56 -6.02 -7.58 -3.60
N ALA A 57 -5.72 -8.66 -2.89
CA ALA A 57 -4.98 -8.61 -1.61
C ALA A 57 -3.58 -7.97 -1.74
N ARG A 58 -3.06 -7.87 -2.97
CA ARG A 58 -1.77 -7.25 -3.31
C ARG A 58 -1.82 -5.72 -3.35
N ALA A 59 -3.01 -5.15 -3.30
CA ALA A 59 -3.30 -3.73 -3.19
C ALA A 59 -4.65 -3.58 -2.45
N PRO A 60 -4.72 -3.86 -1.14
CA PRO A 60 -5.98 -3.86 -0.40
C PRO A 60 -6.65 -2.47 -0.40
N LEU A 61 -7.98 -2.41 -0.29
CA LEU A 61 -8.70 -1.13 -0.25
C LEU A 61 -8.24 -0.24 0.93
N LYS A 62 -7.95 -0.85 2.07
CA LYS A 62 -7.48 -0.17 3.27
C LYS A 62 -6.34 -0.95 3.89
N ILE A 63 -5.33 -0.22 4.36
CA ILE A 63 -4.26 -0.74 5.21
C ILE A 63 -4.55 -0.20 6.61
N GLU A 64 -5.06 -1.07 7.49
CA GLU A 64 -5.57 -0.64 8.80
C GLU A 64 -4.47 -0.28 9.80
N ASN A 65 -3.29 -0.88 9.65
CA ASN A 65 -2.13 -0.59 10.47
C ASN A 65 -0.82 -0.92 9.73
N SER A 66 0.30 -0.60 10.37
CA SER A 66 1.63 -0.82 9.83
C SER A 66 2.16 -2.25 9.95
N ASP A 67 1.44 -3.17 10.62
CA ASP A 67 1.89 -4.57 10.80
C ASP A 67 1.97 -5.33 9.47
N SER A 68 1.19 -4.88 8.48
CA SER A 68 1.20 -5.42 7.12
C SER A 68 2.35 -4.90 6.24
N ILE A 69 3.12 -3.93 6.71
CA ILE A 69 4.19 -3.26 5.97
C ILE A 69 5.53 -3.91 6.27
N SER A 70 6.24 -4.32 5.21
CA SER A 70 7.61 -4.83 5.34
C SER A 70 8.64 -3.69 5.42
N GLN A 71 8.44 -2.63 4.63
CA GLN A 71 9.38 -1.52 4.52
C GLN A 71 8.67 -0.25 4.08
N PHE A 72 8.98 0.86 4.76
CA PHE A 72 8.62 2.20 4.33
C PHE A 72 9.77 2.85 3.55
N PHE A 73 9.45 3.75 2.63
CA PHE A 73 10.43 4.46 1.82
C PHE A 73 10.14 5.96 1.78
N LYS A 74 11.21 6.72 1.55
CA LYS A 74 11.16 8.13 1.17
C LYS A 74 11.73 8.27 -0.25
N TYR A 75 11.10 9.07 -1.09
CA TYR A 75 11.63 9.43 -2.40
C TYR A 75 12.69 10.53 -2.24
N SER A 76 13.89 10.26 -2.75
CA SER A 76 14.96 11.23 -2.82
C SER A 76 14.92 11.92 -4.17
N SER A 77 14.51 13.18 -4.23
CA SER A 77 14.53 13.96 -5.48
C SER A 77 15.94 14.12 -6.04
N ALA A 78 16.96 14.19 -5.19
CA ALA A 78 18.36 14.28 -5.59
C ALA A 78 18.85 13.01 -6.32
N LYS A 79 18.47 11.83 -5.80
CA LYS A 79 18.87 10.53 -6.38
C LYS A 79 17.82 9.95 -7.34
N LYS A 80 16.65 10.59 -7.44
CA LYS A 80 15.46 10.16 -8.18
C LYS A 80 15.04 8.71 -7.87
N GLN A 81 15.18 8.28 -6.61
CA GLN A 81 14.91 6.91 -6.19
C GLN A 81 14.28 6.84 -4.79
N PHE A 82 13.59 5.74 -4.52
CA PHE A 82 13.12 5.42 -3.18
C PHE A 82 14.26 4.91 -2.31
N LEU A 83 14.35 5.43 -1.09
CA LEU A 83 15.30 5.03 -0.06
C LEU A 83 14.54 4.45 1.14
N PRO A 84 14.98 3.32 1.71
CA PRO A 84 14.33 2.75 2.88
C PRO A 84 14.46 3.69 4.07
N VAL A 85 13.42 3.73 4.91
CA VAL A 85 13.43 4.48 6.18
C VAL A 85 13.18 3.54 7.36
N PRO A 86 13.82 3.75 8.53
CA PRO A 86 13.74 2.84 9.66
C PRO A 86 12.48 3.05 10.54
N THR A 87 11.35 3.45 9.93
CA THR A 87 10.07 3.63 10.66
C THR A 87 9.23 2.36 10.63
N ARG A 88 8.37 2.20 11.65
CA ARG A 88 7.38 1.12 11.76
C ARG A 88 5.94 1.62 11.77
N SER A 89 5.71 2.89 11.45
CA SER A 89 4.39 3.51 11.38
C SER A 89 4.27 4.44 10.17
N PHE A 90 3.04 4.75 9.79
CA PHE A 90 2.77 5.76 8.79
C PHE A 90 3.23 7.13 9.30
N THR A 91 3.93 7.89 8.46
CA THR A 91 4.38 9.24 8.81
C THR A 91 4.16 10.17 7.62
N VAL A 92 4.22 11.48 7.87
CA VAL A 92 4.19 12.49 6.79
C VAL A 92 5.48 12.51 5.95
N LYS A 93 6.52 11.80 6.38
CA LYS A 93 7.84 11.78 5.71
C LYS A 93 8.02 10.57 4.80
N THR A 94 7.06 9.64 4.78
CA THR A 94 7.09 8.45 3.93
C THR A 94 6.34 8.73 2.65
N ASP A 95 6.94 8.35 1.52
CA ASP A 95 6.36 8.53 0.18
C ASP A 95 5.90 7.19 -0.43
N ALA A 96 6.39 6.07 0.11
CA ALA A 96 6.00 4.74 -0.34
C ALA A 96 6.08 3.68 0.75
N CYS A 97 5.43 2.55 0.52
CA CYS A 97 5.57 1.35 1.33
C CYS A 97 5.53 0.07 0.49
N ALA A 98 6.00 -1.03 1.06
CA ALA A 98 5.83 -2.37 0.52
C ALA A 98 5.16 -3.26 1.57
N LEU A 99 4.24 -4.12 1.14
CA LEU A 99 3.61 -5.10 2.05
C LEU A 99 4.58 -6.22 2.42
N LEU A 100 4.26 -6.97 3.48
CA LEU A 100 4.88 -8.26 3.77
C LEU A 100 4.57 -9.27 2.64
N ASP A 101 5.59 -10.04 2.23
CA ASP A 101 5.47 -11.05 1.17
C ASP A 101 4.29 -12.02 1.43
N GLN A 102 4.10 -12.42 2.69
CA GLN A 102 3.02 -13.34 3.10
C GLN A 102 1.61 -12.82 2.77
N LEU A 103 1.42 -11.50 2.74
CA LEU A 103 0.14 -10.87 2.39
C LEU A 103 -0.04 -10.75 0.87
N VAL A 104 1.06 -10.56 0.14
CA VAL A 104 1.06 -10.50 -1.34
C VAL A 104 0.70 -11.85 -1.95
N PHE A 105 1.09 -12.96 -1.32
CA PHE A 105 0.83 -14.32 -1.81
C PHE A 105 -0.42 -15.00 -1.19
N ARG A 106 -1.11 -14.36 -0.24
CA ARG A 106 -2.33 -14.88 0.40
C ARG A 106 -3.59 -14.75 -0.48
N GLY A 107 -3.48 -15.08 -1.76
CA GLY A 107 -4.64 -15.41 -2.57
C GLY A 107 -5.30 -16.67 -2.02
N LYS A 108 -6.40 -16.52 -1.27
CA LYS A 108 -7.22 -17.55 -0.61
C LYS A 108 -6.61 -18.22 0.64
N LYS A 109 -6.84 -17.65 1.83
CA LYS A 109 -7.16 -18.41 3.06
C LYS A 109 -8.05 -17.59 4.02
N HIS A 110 -9.33 -17.44 3.66
CA HIS A 110 -10.47 -17.48 4.59
C HIS A 110 -11.28 -18.70 4.10
N SER A 111 -11.61 -19.74 4.87
CA SER A 111 -12.11 -19.80 6.23
C SER A 111 -11.68 -21.14 6.85
N THR A 112 -10.94 -21.12 7.96
CA THR A 112 -10.94 -22.25 8.90
C THR A 112 -12.03 -21.97 9.90
N SER A 113 -13.22 -22.53 9.66
CA SER A 113 -14.21 -22.76 10.71
C SER A 113 -13.58 -23.75 11.69
N ALA A 114 -13.36 -23.29 12.93
CA ALA A 114 -12.87 -24.09 14.03
C ALA A 114 -14.04 -24.75 14.81
N LEU A 115 -15.01 -25.35 14.10
CA LEU A 115 -16.20 -25.97 14.72
C LEU A 115 -16.68 -27.24 14.00
N ALA A 116 -15.78 -28.17 13.67
CA ALA A 116 -16.17 -29.47 13.11
C ALA A 116 -15.31 -30.64 13.61
N ARG A 117 -15.02 -30.69 14.92
CA ARG A 117 -14.41 -31.86 15.59
C ARG A 117 -15.03 -32.16 16.95
N LEU A 118 -16.36 -32.10 17.02
CA LEU A 118 -17.12 -32.71 18.11
C LEU A 118 -18.49 -33.11 17.55
N LEU A 119 -18.51 -34.23 16.83
CA LEU A 119 -19.57 -35.23 16.79
C LEU A 119 -18.94 -36.54 16.29
#